data_AF-A0A3B8TR37-F1
#
_entry.id   AF-A0A3B8TR37-F1
#
_cell.length_a   1.000
_cell.length_b   1.000
_cell.length_c   1.000
_cell.angle_alpha   90.00
_cell.angle_beta   90.00
_cell.angle_gamma   90.00
#
_symmetry.space_group_name_H-M   'P 1'
#
loop_
_entity.id
_entity.type
_entity.pdbx_description
1 polymer ?
#
loop_
_entity_poly.entity_id
_entity_poly.type
_entity_poly.pdbx_seq_one_letter_code
_entity_poly.pdbx_strand_id
1 'polypeptide(L)'
;MATIVKVLLCSTLLFCTSGLSAQTITSTKLKDGDNKEVDLKTYASNGKITVLCFWATWCAPCKTELKTIAEDFYADWQNLYDV
;
A
#
# COMPACT_ATOMS: atom_id res chain seq x y z
N MET A 1 -17.49 7.27 -43.35
CA MET A 1 -16.58 6.21 -42.87
C MET A 1 -15.70 6.66 -41.70
N ALA A 2 -14.99 7.79 -41.78
CA ALA A 2 -14.11 8.27 -40.69
C ALA A 2 -14.80 8.55 -39.34
N THR A 3 -16.07 9.00 -39.34
CA THR A 3 -16.82 9.32 -38.11
C THR A 3 -17.21 8.07 -37.31
N ILE A 4 -17.58 7.00 -38.01
CA ILE A 4 -17.93 5.70 -37.41
C ILE A 4 -16.70 5.06 -36.76
N VAL A 5 -15.54 5.15 -37.43
CA VAL A 5 -14.26 4.66 -36.88
C VAL A 5 -13.88 5.41 -35.61
N LYS A 6 -14.05 6.75 -35.56
CA LYS A 6 -13.80 7.55 -34.35
C LYS A 6 -14.74 7.19 -33.19
N VAL A 7 -16.02 6.92 -33.48
CA VAL A 7 -17.00 6.51 -32.45
C VAL A 7 -16.69 5.11 -31.92
N LEU A 8 -16.33 4.17 -32.80
CA LEU A 8 -15.91 2.81 -32.39
C LEU A 8 -14.62 2.82 -31.56
N LEU A 9 -13.64 3.65 -31.92
CA LEU A 9 -12.37 3.80 -31.19
C LEU A 9 -12.58 4.42 -29.79
N CYS A 10 -13.50 5.38 -29.67
CA CYS A 10 -13.85 6.01 -28.39
C CYS A 10 -14.62 5.04 -27.47
N SER A 11 -15.53 4.24 -28.04
CA SER A 11 -16.30 3.23 -27.30
C SER A 11 -15.43 2.10 -26.75
N THR A 12 -14.41 1.67 -27.52
CA THR A 12 -13.44 0.66 -27.05
C THR A 12 -12.55 1.20 -25.93
N LEU A 13 -12.17 2.48 -25.98
CA LEU A 13 -11.35 3.11 -24.93
C LEU A 13 -12.09 3.19 -23.58
N LEU A 14 -13.40 3.45 -23.62
CA LEU A 14 -14.27 3.52 -22.43
C LEU A 14 -14.54 2.14 -21.79
N PHE A 15 -14.49 1.06 -22.57
CA PHE A 15 -14.69 -0.29 -22.06
C PHE A 15 -13.45 -0.88 -21.37
N CYS A 16 -12.25 -0.33 -21.64
CA CYS A 16 -11.02 -0.80 -21.00
C CYS A 16 -10.83 -0.33 -19.56
N THR A 17 -11.55 0.70 -19.09
CA THR A 17 -11.32 1.29 -17.76
C THR A 17 -12.09 0.60 -16.63
N SER A 18 -13.06 -0.26 -16.93
CA SER A 18 -13.93 -0.91 -15.93
C SER A 18 -13.30 -2.13 -15.22
N GLY A 19 -12.05 -2.48 -15.54
CA GLY A 19 -11.35 -3.63 -14.94
C GLY A 19 -10.40 -3.31 -13.77
N LEU A 20 -10.24 -2.04 -13.39
CA LEU A 20 -9.31 -1.63 -12.33
C LEU A 20 -9.99 -1.73 -10.96
N SER A 21 -9.72 -2.81 -10.22
CA SER A 21 -10.10 -2.94 -8.81
C SER A 21 -8.84 -2.90 -7.94
N ALA A 22 -8.77 -1.91 -7.04
CA ALA A 22 -7.71 -1.85 -6.03
C ALA A 22 -8.14 -2.68 -4.82
N GLN A 23 -7.27 -3.59 -4.37
CA GLN A 23 -7.48 -4.35 -3.14
C GLN A 23 -7.43 -3.41 -1.92
N THR A 24 -8.38 -3.55 -1.01
CA THR A 24 -8.42 -2.79 0.26
C THR A 24 -8.01 -3.70 1.42
N ILE A 25 -7.39 -3.12 2.46
CA ILE A 25 -7.11 -3.86 3.69
C ILE A 25 -8.41 -4.05 4.50
N THR A 26 -8.63 -5.28 4.94
CA THR A 26 -9.74 -5.65 5.82
C THR A 26 -9.45 -5.20 7.27
N SER A 27 -10.50 -4.83 8.00
CA SER A 27 -10.41 -4.52 9.43
C SER A 27 -9.86 -5.74 10.18
N THR A 28 -8.71 -5.54 10.83
CA THR A 28 -8.01 -6.59 11.58
C THR A 28 -7.59 -5.98 12.89
N LYS A 29 -8.27 -6.40 13.96
CA LYS A 29 -8.02 -5.92 15.32
C LYS A 29 -6.89 -6.70 15.95
N LEU A 30 -5.84 -5.99 16.36
CA LEU A 30 -4.65 -6.55 17.00
C LEU A 30 -4.41 -5.82 18.32
N LYS A 31 -3.61 -6.43 19.19
CA LYS A 31 -3.12 -5.78 20.40
C LYS A 31 -1.78 -5.12 20.11
N ASP A 32 -1.63 -3.88 20.57
CA ASP A 32 -0.33 -3.22 20.59
C ASP A 32 0.53 -3.67 21.78
N GLY A 33 1.72 -3.07 21.93
CA GLY A 33 2.63 -3.34 23.05
C GLY A 33 2.07 -2.96 24.44
N ASP A 34 1.07 -2.09 24.48
CA ASP A 34 0.38 -1.66 25.71
C ASP A 34 -0.88 -2.48 26.00
N ASN A 35 -1.13 -3.57 25.26
CA ASN A 35 -2.37 -4.37 25.30
C ASN A 35 -3.66 -3.63 24.88
N LYS A 36 -3.56 -2.49 24.18
CA LYS A 36 -4.72 -1.79 23.63
C LYS A 36 -5.14 -2.44 22.30
N GLU A 37 -6.44 -2.53 22.07
CA GLU A 37 -6.98 -3.01 20.80
C GLU A 37 -6.88 -1.91 19.74
N VAL A 38 -6.16 -2.19 18.65
CA VAL A 38 -5.96 -1.29 17.51
C VAL A 38 -6.38 -1.99 16.22
N ASP A 39 -7.00 -1.26 15.29
CA ASP A 39 -7.37 -1.79 13.97
C ASP A 39 -6.29 -1.45 12.94
N LEU A 40 -5.70 -2.47 12.30
CA LEU A 40 -4.69 -2.28 11.26
C LEU A 40 -5.19 -1.42 10.09
N LYS A 41 -6.50 -1.45 9.81
CA LYS A 41 -7.09 -0.69 8.71
C LYS A 41 -6.93 0.83 8.89
N THR A 42 -6.91 1.34 10.13
CA THR A 42 -6.79 2.79 10.37
C THR A 42 -5.41 3.31 9.96
N TYR A 43 -4.37 2.48 10.09
CA TYR A 43 -3.01 2.82 9.63
C TYR A 43 -2.90 2.74 8.11
N ALA A 44 -3.51 1.74 7.48
CA ALA A 44 -3.44 1.56 6.02
C ALA A 44 -4.36 2.50 5.21
N SER A 45 -5.38 3.10 5.84
CA SER A 45 -6.41 3.91 5.15
C SER A 45 -6.28 5.41 5.43
N ASN A 46 -5.14 5.87 5.95
CA ASN A 46 -4.91 7.27 6.36
C ASN A 46 -4.54 8.22 5.20
N GLY A 47 -4.48 7.70 3.96
CA GLY A 47 -4.09 8.48 2.77
C GLY A 47 -2.59 8.71 2.62
N LYS A 48 -1.76 8.19 3.54
CA LYS A 48 -0.30 8.20 3.45
C LYS A 48 0.23 6.86 2.95
N ILE A 49 1.44 6.88 2.38
CA ILE A 49 2.16 5.66 2.06
C ILE A 49 2.49 4.96 3.38
N THR A 50 2.04 3.71 3.53
CA THR A 50 2.25 2.92 4.75
C THR A 50 2.99 1.63 4.39
N VAL A 51 4.13 1.40 5.04
CA VAL A 51 4.93 0.17 4.90
C VAL A 51 4.66 -0.75 6.09
N LEU A 52 4.12 -1.94 5.84
CA LEU A 52 3.84 -2.93 6.87
C LEU A 52 4.94 -4.00 6.90
N CYS A 53 5.79 -3.96 7.94
CA CYS A 53 6.89 -4.92 8.12
C CYS A 53 6.47 -6.06 9.06
N PHE A 54 6.24 -7.25 8.51
CA PHE A 54 5.94 -8.45 9.31
C PHE A 54 7.23 -9.14 9.73
N TRP A 55 7.50 -9.22 11.03
CA TRP A 55 8.72 -9.82 11.56
C TRP A 55 8.47 -10.55 12.89
N ALA A 56 9.51 -11.24 13.37
CA ALA A 56 9.50 -11.88 14.68
C ALA A 56 10.90 -11.85 15.30
N THR A 57 10.98 -11.97 16.63
CA THR A 57 12.24 -11.93 17.40
C THR A 57 13.24 -13.02 16.97
N TRP A 58 12.72 -14.17 16.55
CA TRP A 58 13.46 -15.32 16.03
C TRP A 58 13.73 -15.25 14.52
N CYS A 59 13.17 -14.28 13.80
CA CYS A 59 13.44 -14.13 12.37
C CYS A 59 14.75 -13.36 12.14
N ALA A 60 15.86 -14.08 11.98
CA ALA A 60 17.15 -13.49 11.66
C ALA A 60 17.17 -12.64 10.36
N PRO A 61 16.68 -13.13 9.20
CA PRO A 61 16.70 -12.33 7.97
C PRO A 61 15.81 -11.07 8.08
N CYS A 62 14.66 -11.15 8.74
CA CYS A 62 13.78 -10.00 8.95
C CYS A 62 14.48 -8.89 9.76
N LYS A 63 15.29 -9.26 10.77
CA LYS A 63 16.03 -8.27 11.56
C LYS A 63 17.11 -7.56 10.74
N THR A 64 17.77 -8.27 9.83
CA THR A 64 18.74 -7.67 8.90
C THR A 64 18.03 -6.69 7.95
N GLU A 65 16.88 -7.08 7.39
CA GLU A 65 16.06 -6.22 6.54
C GLU A 65 15.62 -4.95 7.27
N LEU A 66 15.08 -5.07 8.49
CA LEU A 66 14.67 -3.93 9.31
C LEU A 66 15.83 -2.98 9.63
N LYS A 67 17.03 -3.53 9.88
CA LYS A 67 18.23 -2.72 10.11
C LYS A 67 18.60 -1.92 8.87
N THR A 68 18.63 -2.54 7.70
CA THR A 68 18.89 -1.87 6.42
C THR A 68 17.84 -0.78 6.15
N ILE A 69 16.56 -1.05 6.38
CA ILE A 69 15.50 -0.03 6.24
C ILE A 69 15.77 1.16 7.17
N ALA A 70 16.08 0.90 8.43
CA ALA A 70 16.30 1.95 9.42
C ALA A 70 17.54 2.81 9.14
N GLU A 71 18.63 2.19 8.67
CA GLU A 71 19.92 2.86 8.48
C GLU A 71 20.04 3.53 7.11
N ASP A 72 19.55 2.89 6.04
CA ASP A 72 19.84 3.31 4.68
C ASP A 72 18.68 4.04 4.00
N PHE A 73 17.43 3.85 4.45
CA PHE A 73 16.25 4.30 3.69
C PHE A 73 15.26 5.16 4.48
N TYR A 74 15.11 4.93 5.78
CA TYR A 74 13.98 5.50 6.53
C TYR A 74 13.99 7.04 6.57
N ALA A 75 15.16 7.65 6.76
CA ALA A 75 15.29 9.11 6.74
C ALA A 75 14.91 9.70 5.37
N ASP A 76 15.36 9.08 4.28
CA ASP A 76 15.04 9.53 2.93
C ASP A 76 13.56 9.35 2.63
N TRP A 77 12.94 8.26 3.07
CA TRP A 77 11.51 8.06 2.87
C TRP A 77 10.67 9.09 3.61
N GLN A 78 11.04 9.44 4.84
CA GLN A 78 10.35 10.51 5.60
C GLN A 78 10.44 11.84 4.86
N ASN A 79 11.62 12.17 4.31
CA ASN A 79 11.85 13.43 3.60
C ASN A 79 11.15 13.49 2.23
N LEU A 80 11.18 12.39 1.46
CA LEU A 80 10.71 12.34 0.08
C LEU A 80 9.23 11.97 -0.06
N TYR A 81 8.73 11.14 0.85
CA TYR A 81 7.43 10.48 0.71
C TYR A 81 6.49 10.70 1.91
N ASP A 82 6.93 11.40 2.98
CA ASP A 82 6.15 11.63 4.20
C ASP A 82 5.56 10.32 4.77
N VAL A 83 6.39 9.26 4.76
CA VAL A 83 6.08 7.96 5.39
C VAL A 83 6.19 7.99 6.90
#